data_AF-A0A7C7TG86-F1
#
_entry.id   AF-A0A7C7TG86-F1
#
_cell.length_a   1.000
_cell.length_b   1.000
_cell.length_c   1.000
_cell.angle_alpha   90.00
_cell.angle_beta   90.00
_cell.angle_gamma   90.00
#
_symmetry.space_group_name_H-M   'P 1'
#
loop_
_entity.id
_entity.type
_entity.pdbx_description
1 polymer ?
#
loop_
_entity_poly.entity_id
_entity_poly.type
_entity_poly.pdbx_seq_one_letter_code
_entity_poly.pdbx_strand_id
1 'polypeptide(L)'
;MGPKMSNKQGFTLIELLIVIVILGILAALVIPKVSNTTYRSYFAAMEADLKNLASQQEIYYASEYSYTAEKSDLAFISSRDVSISVNADSEDWSATATHVALEPIEGCFIYHGSIPIPTLLVTPSAPDEVACTR
;
A
#
# COMPACT_ATOMS: atom_id res chain seq x y z
N MET A 1 61.64 -4.37 42.69
CA MET A 1 60.45 -4.41 41.80
C MET A 1 59.23 -4.07 42.67
N GLY A 2 58.82 -2.81 42.74
CA GLY A 2 57.69 -2.39 43.59
C GLY A 2 56.34 -2.66 42.89
N PRO A 3 55.29 -3.10 43.61
CA PRO A 3 54.00 -3.41 43.00
C PRO A 3 53.30 -2.13 42.55
N LYS A 4 52.97 -2.05 41.26
CA LYS A 4 52.19 -0.97 40.65
C LYS A 4 50.74 -1.16 41.07
N MET A 5 50.26 -0.35 42.02
CA MET A 5 48.86 -0.38 42.46
C MET A 5 47.97 0.09 41.31
N SER A 6 47.22 -0.84 40.70
CA SER A 6 46.19 -0.51 39.72
C SER A 6 45.05 0.21 40.41
N ASN A 7 44.87 1.48 40.07
CA ASN A 7 43.79 2.32 40.57
C ASN A 7 42.45 1.73 40.11
N LYS A 8 41.72 1.08 41.02
CA LYS A 8 40.37 0.58 40.75
C LYS A 8 39.42 1.77 40.75
N GLN A 9 39.08 2.28 39.57
CA GLN A 9 38.04 3.28 39.40
C GLN A 9 36.68 2.62 39.70
N GLY A 10 36.12 2.92 40.86
CA GLY A 10 34.78 2.48 41.24
C GLY A 10 33.73 3.44 40.67
N PHE A 11 32.69 2.89 40.04
CA PHE A 11 31.51 3.64 39.64
C PHE A 11 30.80 4.20 40.88
N THR A 12 30.35 5.44 40.80
CA THR A 12 29.56 6.05 41.88
C THR A 12 28.10 5.56 41.83
N LEU A 13 27.46 5.42 42.99
CA LEU A 13 26.02 5.08 43.05
C LEU A 13 25.17 6.14 42.33
N ILE A 14 25.62 7.39 42.32
CA ILE A 14 24.92 8.49 41.67
C ILE A 14 25.01 8.42 40.14
N GLU A 15 26.14 7.95 39.57
CA GLU A 15 26.24 7.67 38.13
C GLU A 15 25.21 6.64 37.69
N LEU A 16 25.09 5.54 38.44
CA LEU A 16 24.18 4.47 38.08
C LEU A 16 22.71 4.92 38.22
N LEU A 17 22.40 5.75 39.22
CA LEU A 17 21.08 6.34 39.42
C LEU A 17 20.66 7.27 38.27
N ILE A 18 21.56 8.11 37.77
CA ILE A 18 21.26 9.01 36.65
C ILE A 18 21.02 8.21 35.37
N VAL A 19 21.80 7.15 35.13
CA VAL A 19 21.66 6.30 33.94
C VAL A 19 20.28 5.62 33.91
N ILE A 20 19.81 5.04 35.02
CA ILE A 20 18.49 4.40 35.05
C ILE A 20 17.34 5.40 34.86
N VAL A 21 17.49 6.63 35.35
CA VAL A 21 16.50 7.70 35.16
C VAL A 21 16.42 8.08 33.68
N ILE A 22 17.56 8.28 33.02
CA ILE A 22 17.59 8.62 31.58
C ILE A 22 17.03 7.46 30.75
N LEU A 23 17.40 6.21 31.04
CA LEU A 23 16.86 5.03 30.36
C LEU A 23 15.34 4.92 30.53
N GLY A 24 14.80 5.24 31.72
CA GLY A 24 13.36 5.26 31.96
C GLY A 24 12.63 6.34 31.14
N ILE A 25 13.21 7.53 31.00
CA ILE A 25 12.64 8.61 30.18
C ILE A 25 12.68 8.24 28.69
N LEU A 26 13.80 7.71 28.20
CA LEU A 26 13.95 7.32 26.79
C LEU A 26 12.97 6.20 26.42
N ALA A 27 12.79 5.21 27.29
CA ALA A 27 11.84 4.12 27.06
C ALA A 27 10.38 4.60 26.92
N ALA A 28 10.00 5.65 27.64
CA ALA A 28 8.64 6.21 27.59
C ALA A 28 8.34 7.00 26.31
N LEU A 29 9.36 7.56 25.65
CA LEU A 29 9.20 8.44 24.48
C LEU A 29 9.29 7.69 23.14
N VAL A 30 9.74 6.43 23.15
CA VAL A 30 9.85 5.63 21.93
C VAL A 30 8.48 5.08 21.54
N ILE A 31 7.69 5.93 20.87
CA ILE A 31 6.52 5.50 20.10
C ILE A 31 6.93 5.50 18.62
N PRO A 32 7.12 4.31 17.99
CA PRO A 32 7.43 4.25 16.57
C PRO A 32 6.19 4.64 15.74
N LYS A 33 6.23 5.81 15.09
CA LYS A 33 5.19 6.29 14.16
C LYS A 33 5.40 5.77 12.73
N VAL A 34 5.25 4.46 12.51
CA VAL A 34 5.52 3.84 11.18
C VAL A 34 4.25 3.56 10.34
N SER A 35 3.04 3.80 10.87
CA SER A 35 1.81 3.31 10.21
C SER A 35 1.43 4.02 8.91
N ASN A 36 1.55 5.35 8.81
CA ASN A 36 0.88 6.11 7.74
C ASN A 36 1.56 5.99 6.35
N THR A 37 2.87 5.73 6.31
CA THR A 37 3.59 5.59 5.03
C THR A 37 3.20 4.30 4.31
N THR A 38 3.02 3.20 5.05
CA THR A 38 2.63 1.90 4.48
C THR A 38 1.21 1.94 3.92
N TYR A 39 0.28 2.58 4.64
CA TYR A 39 -1.09 2.78 4.18
C TYR A 39 -1.13 3.46 2.80
N ARG A 40 -0.41 4.58 2.64
CA ARG A 40 -0.32 5.28 1.34
C ARG A 40 0.34 4.45 0.25
N SER A 41 1.31 3.60 0.60
CA SER A 41 1.97 2.74 -0.38
C SER A 41 1.03 1.67 -0.96
N TYR A 42 0.05 1.20 -0.18
CA TYR A 42 -0.96 0.26 -0.67
C TYR A 42 -1.85 0.90 -1.73
N PHE A 43 -2.34 2.12 -1.50
CA PHE A 43 -3.11 2.86 -2.52
C PHE A 43 -2.30 3.16 -3.77
N ALA A 44 -1.02 3.54 -3.61
CA ALA A 44 -0.15 3.79 -4.75
C ALA A 44 0.07 2.51 -5.59
N ALA A 45 0.20 1.35 -4.96
CA ALA A 45 0.32 0.06 -5.65
C ALA A 45 -0.97 -0.28 -6.41
N MET A 46 -2.14 -0.14 -5.76
CA MET A 46 -3.43 -0.37 -6.41
C MET A 46 -3.66 0.58 -7.60
N GLU A 47 -3.30 1.86 -7.45
CA GLU A 47 -3.43 2.85 -8.53
C GLU A 47 -2.53 2.52 -9.72
N ALA A 48 -1.28 2.12 -9.46
CA ALA A 48 -0.34 1.70 -10.50
C ALA A 48 -0.83 0.43 -11.23
N ASP A 49 -1.33 -0.54 -10.48
CA ASP A 49 -1.88 -1.78 -11.04
C ASP A 49 -3.09 -1.51 -11.94
N LEU A 50 -4.03 -0.65 -11.51
CA LEU A 50 -5.21 -0.30 -12.31
C LEU A 50 -4.83 0.46 -13.59
N LYS A 51 -3.84 1.36 -13.53
CA LYS A 51 -3.32 2.05 -14.73
C LYS A 51 -2.64 1.09 -15.70
N ASN A 52 -1.87 0.13 -15.18
CA ASN A 52 -1.27 -0.90 -16.00
C ASN A 52 -2.35 -1.78 -16.65
N LEU A 53 -3.35 -2.22 -15.87
CA LEU A 53 -4.50 -2.97 -16.38
C LEU A 53 -5.22 -2.21 -17.50
N ALA A 54 -5.47 -0.91 -17.34
CA ALA A 54 -6.08 -0.08 -18.37
C ALA A 54 -5.26 -0.11 -19.68
N SER A 55 -3.93 0.04 -19.59
CA SER A 55 -3.07 -0.09 -20.77
C SER A 55 -3.16 -1.46 -21.43
N GLN A 56 -3.28 -2.54 -20.65
CA GLN A 56 -3.40 -3.89 -21.19
C GLN A 56 -4.76 -4.12 -21.85
N GLN A 57 -5.82 -3.54 -21.32
CA GLN A 57 -7.16 -3.56 -21.92
C GLN A 57 -7.18 -2.88 -23.28
N GLU A 58 -6.55 -1.70 -23.40
CA GLU A 58 -6.44 -1.00 -24.69
C GLU A 58 -5.64 -1.79 -25.73
N ILE A 59 -4.56 -2.45 -25.31
CA ILE A 59 -3.78 -3.33 -26.20
C ILE A 59 -4.64 -4.51 -26.67
N TYR A 60 -5.41 -5.13 -25.77
CA TYR A 60 -6.28 -6.25 -26.11
C TYR A 60 -7.41 -5.83 -27.04
N TYR A 61 -8.04 -4.68 -26.78
CA TYR A 61 -9.07 -4.12 -27.65
C TYR A 61 -8.55 -3.83 -29.05
N ALA A 62 -7.30 -3.38 -29.19
CA ALA A 62 -6.68 -3.13 -30.50
C ALA A 62 -6.54 -4.40 -31.36
N SER A 63 -6.46 -5.59 -30.75
CA SER A 63 -6.39 -6.87 -31.46
C SER A 63 -7.75 -7.56 -31.62
N GLU A 64 -8.57 -7.56 -30.57
CA GLU A 64 -9.78 -8.39 -30.48
C GLU A 64 -11.07 -7.58 -30.64
N TYR A 65 -10.98 -6.25 -30.77
CA TYR A 65 -12.12 -5.32 -30.88
C TYR A 65 -13.17 -5.50 -29.77
N SER A 66 -12.72 -5.97 -28.60
CA SER A 66 -13.54 -6.18 -27.42
C SER A 66 -12.65 -6.09 -26.16
N TYR A 67 -13.23 -5.70 -25.03
CA TYR A 67 -12.55 -5.81 -23.74
C TYR A 67 -12.79 -7.18 -23.12
N THR A 68 -11.92 -7.60 -22.20
CA THR A 68 -12.00 -8.92 -21.54
C THR A 68 -11.99 -8.79 -20.02
N ALA A 69 -12.77 -9.62 -19.34
CA ALA A 69 -12.71 -9.77 -17.90
C ALA A 69 -11.67 -10.83 -17.48
N GLU A 70 -11.22 -11.65 -18.44
CA GLU A 70 -10.30 -12.75 -18.20
C GLU A 70 -8.87 -12.24 -18.10
N LYS A 71 -8.29 -12.35 -16.90
CA LYS A 71 -6.91 -11.91 -16.64
C LYS A 71 -5.87 -12.74 -17.38
N SER A 72 -6.19 -13.93 -17.85
CA SER A 72 -5.26 -14.74 -18.65
C SER A 72 -4.97 -14.14 -20.02
N ASP A 73 -5.93 -13.38 -20.54
CA ASP A 73 -5.86 -12.78 -21.87
C ASP A 73 -5.12 -11.44 -21.84
N LEU A 74 -5.07 -10.84 -20.64
CA LEU A 74 -4.29 -9.65 -20.35
C LEU A 74 -2.92 -10.07 -19.84
N ALA A 75 -1.83 -9.60 -20.45
CA ALA A 75 -0.47 -9.81 -19.92
C ALA A 75 -0.20 -8.93 -18.68
N PHE A 76 -1.10 -8.99 -17.70
CA PHE A 76 -1.14 -8.19 -16.48
C PHE A 76 -0.80 -9.06 -15.26
N ILE A 77 0.03 -8.51 -14.37
CA ILE A 77 0.36 -9.13 -13.09
C ILE A 77 0.07 -8.10 -12.00
N SER A 78 -0.75 -8.47 -11.02
CA SER A 78 -1.04 -7.62 -9.87
C SER A 78 0.13 -7.56 -8.90
N SER A 79 0.27 -6.42 -8.24
CA SER A 79 1.18 -6.25 -7.12
C SER A 79 0.84 -7.21 -5.98
N ARG A 80 1.82 -7.44 -5.09
CA ARG A 80 1.66 -8.34 -3.95
C ARG A 80 0.47 -7.88 -3.09
N ASP A 81 -0.34 -8.84 -2.67
CA ASP A 81 -1.47 -8.65 -1.75
C ASP A 81 -2.59 -7.72 -2.29
N VAL A 82 -2.53 -7.34 -3.57
CA VAL A 82 -3.58 -6.62 -4.30
C VAL A 82 -4.48 -7.63 -5.01
N SER A 83 -5.78 -7.56 -4.74
CA SER A 83 -6.82 -8.33 -5.41
C SER A 83 -7.60 -7.42 -6.35
N ILE A 84 -7.61 -7.78 -7.65
CA ILE A 84 -8.34 -7.04 -8.68
C ILE A 84 -9.54 -7.84 -9.16
N SER A 85 -10.70 -7.20 -9.25
CA SER A 85 -11.89 -7.72 -9.92
C SER A 85 -12.13 -6.91 -11.18
N VAL A 86 -12.27 -7.57 -12.33
CA VAL A 86 -12.51 -6.93 -13.63
C VAL A 86 -13.89 -7.34 -14.12
N ASN A 87 -14.63 -6.39 -14.68
CA ASN A 87 -15.89 -6.64 -15.38
C ASN A 87 -15.77 -5.96 -16.75
N ALA A 88 -16.11 -6.66 -17.82
CA ALA A 88 -15.91 -6.16 -19.17
C ALA A 88 -16.96 -6.72 -20.13
N ASP A 89 -17.33 -5.88 -21.09
CA ASP A 89 -18.17 -6.17 -22.24
C ASP A 89 -17.40 -5.83 -23.53
N SER A 90 -18.06 -5.90 -24.70
CA SER A 90 -17.40 -5.59 -25.98
C SER A 90 -16.97 -4.12 -26.12
N GLU A 91 -17.59 -3.19 -25.41
CA GLU A 91 -17.34 -1.75 -25.56
C GLU A 91 -16.92 -1.06 -24.26
N ASP A 92 -17.24 -1.64 -23.11
CA ASP A 92 -17.00 -1.03 -21.80
C ASP A 92 -16.27 -1.99 -20.86
N TRP A 93 -15.52 -1.46 -19.89
CA TRP A 93 -14.94 -2.26 -18.81
C TRP A 93 -14.76 -1.48 -17.52
N SER A 94 -14.69 -2.18 -16.40
CA SER A 94 -14.42 -1.61 -15.09
C SER A 94 -13.54 -2.55 -14.28
N ALA A 95 -12.74 -1.99 -13.38
CA ALA A 95 -11.94 -2.77 -12.46
C ALA A 95 -11.91 -2.16 -11.07
N THR A 96 -11.91 -3.05 -10.09
CA THR A 96 -11.81 -2.72 -8.67
C THR A 96 -10.56 -3.38 -8.11
N ALA A 97 -9.67 -2.60 -7.48
CA ALA A 97 -8.51 -3.08 -6.75
C ALA A 97 -8.72 -2.91 -5.25
N THR A 98 -8.42 -3.96 -4.49
CA THR A 98 -8.45 -4.01 -3.02
C THR A 98 -7.14 -4.58 -2.51
N HIS A 99 -6.74 -4.25 -1.28
CA HIS A 99 -5.52 -4.78 -0.66
C HIS A 99 -5.85 -5.52 0.62
N VAL A 100 -5.22 -6.68 0.87
CA VAL A 100 -5.56 -7.55 2.03
C VAL A 100 -5.40 -6.86 3.40
N ALA A 101 -4.55 -5.85 3.48
CA ALA A 101 -4.29 -5.08 4.69
C ALA A 101 -5.29 -3.93 4.93
N LEU A 102 -6.21 -3.67 3.99
CA LEU A 102 -7.24 -2.63 4.07
C LEU A 102 -8.61 -3.24 4.35
N GLU A 103 -9.58 -2.43 4.77
CA GLU A 103 -10.95 -2.91 4.90
C GLU A 103 -11.55 -3.23 3.51
N PRO A 104 -12.49 -4.19 3.39
CA PRO A 104 -13.08 -4.55 2.09
C PRO A 104 -13.81 -3.40 1.37
N ILE A 105 -14.15 -2.34 2.10
CA ILE A 105 -14.78 -1.12 1.58
C ILE A 105 -13.75 -0.10 1.07
N GLU A 106 -12.47 -0.32 1.34
CA GLU A 106 -11.36 0.53 0.94
C GLU A 106 -10.66 -0.05 -0.29
N GLY A 107 -10.45 0.79 -1.30
CA GLY A 107 -9.87 0.34 -2.56
C GLY A 107 -9.80 1.44 -3.61
N CYS A 108 -9.42 1.03 -4.81
CA CYS A 108 -9.40 1.88 -5.99
C CYS A 108 -10.31 1.29 -7.07
N PHE A 109 -10.91 2.18 -7.87
CA PHE A 109 -11.82 1.83 -8.94
C PHE A 109 -11.48 2.64 -10.19
N ILE A 110 -11.61 2.01 -11.35
CA ILE A 110 -11.48 2.63 -12.68
C ILE A 110 -12.57 2.05 -13.58
N TYR A 111 -13.06 2.85 -14.52
CA TYR A 111 -13.96 2.39 -15.57
C TYR A 111 -13.66 3.09 -16.90
N HIS A 112 -14.02 2.42 -17.98
CA HIS A 112 -14.04 2.94 -19.35
C HIS A 112 -15.48 2.88 -19.88
N GLY A 113 -15.88 3.90 -20.64
CA GLY A 113 -17.20 3.98 -21.26
C GLY A 113 -18.36 4.14 -20.28
N SER A 114 -19.41 3.31 -20.38
CA SER A 114 -20.74 3.54 -19.77
C SER A 114 -21.15 2.57 -18.65
N ILE A 115 -20.24 2.18 -17.75
CA ILE A 115 -20.61 1.33 -16.60
C ILE A 115 -20.76 2.15 -15.32
N PRO A 116 -21.98 2.24 -14.74
CA PRO A 116 -22.11 2.50 -13.32
C PRO A 116 -22.84 1.36 -12.63
N ILE A 117 -22.17 0.74 -11.65
CA ILE A 117 -22.53 0.82 -10.22
C ILE A 117 -21.22 0.46 -9.48
N PRO A 118 -20.55 1.41 -8.82
CA PRO A 118 -19.47 1.05 -7.92
C PRO A 118 -20.07 0.27 -6.74
N THR A 119 -19.54 -0.92 -6.46
CA THR A 119 -19.77 -1.64 -5.19
C THR A 119 -18.95 -1.07 -4.03
N LEU A 120 -18.14 -0.03 -4.27
CA LEU A 120 -17.29 0.65 -3.29
C LEU A 120 -17.74 2.10 -3.04
N LEU A 121 -17.36 2.66 -1.90
CA LEU A 121 -17.69 4.04 -1.46
C LEU A 121 -16.99 5.16 -2.28
N VAL A 122 -16.51 4.88 -3.49
CA VAL A 122 -15.85 5.85 -4.38
C VAL A 122 -16.25 5.58 -5.83
N THR A 123 -16.50 6.66 -6.56
CA THR A 123 -16.80 6.65 -8.01
C THR A 123 -15.87 7.65 -8.70
N PRO A 124 -15.17 7.29 -9.79
CA PRO A 124 -14.38 8.26 -10.55
C PRO A 124 -15.28 9.31 -11.18
N SER A 125 -14.75 10.53 -11.29
CA SER A 125 -15.47 11.67 -11.87
C SER A 125 -15.47 11.66 -13.40
N ALA A 126 -14.53 10.95 -14.01
CA ALA A 126 -14.42 10.78 -15.45
C ALA A 126 -14.02 9.33 -15.82
N PRO A 127 -14.31 8.88 -17.06
CA PRO A 127 -13.76 7.65 -17.60
C PRO A 127 -12.23 7.67 -17.59
N ASP A 128 -11.63 6.50 -17.42
CA ASP A 128 -10.18 6.26 -17.35
C ASP A 128 -9.46 6.97 -16.17
N GLU A 129 -10.22 7.56 -15.26
CA GLU A 129 -9.72 8.10 -14.00
C GLU A 129 -9.72 7.01 -12.92
N VAL A 130 -8.58 6.85 -12.23
CA VAL A 130 -8.51 5.99 -11.04
C VAL A 130 -8.96 6.79 -9.82
N ALA A 131 -10.02 6.33 -9.15
CA ALA A 131 -10.49 6.92 -7.90
C ALA A 131 -10.31 5.94 -6.75
N CYS A 132 -9.78 6.42 -5.61
CA CYS A 132 -9.48 5.60 -4.43
C CYS A 132 -10.12 6.20 -3.16
N THR A 133 -10.45 5.35 -2.19
CA THR A 133 -11.13 5.70 -0.91
C THR A 133 -10.27 6.44 0.12
N ARG A 134 -9.12 6.99 -0.26
CA ARG A 134 -8.11 7.55 0.66
C ARG A 134 -8.43 8.93 1.21
#